data_AF-A0A2V0PJQ8-F1
#
_entry.id   AF-A0A2V0PJQ8-F1
#
_cell.length_a   1.000
_cell.length_b   1.000
_cell.length_c   1.000
_cell.angle_alpha   90.00
_cell.angle_beta   90.00
_cell.angle_gamma   90.00
#
_symmetry.space_group_name_H-M   'P 1'
#
loop_
_entity.id
_entity.type
_entity.pdbx_description
1 polymer ?
#
loop_
_entity_poly.entity_id
_entity_poly.type
_entity_poly.pdbx_seq_one_letter_code
_entity_poly.pdbx_strand_id
1 'polypeptide(L)'
;MSAPPDDRPRPKVRVSKSGRKRIDVPDLIARLERHVQERRVQLERESKRNTEAKRRLGLLTAVSCGSKALYQLLAADPGDAAARAAAAPDLATFDAECRALGAMLLVPEACSGGDARGSGNAAVSSSCSGDVEMAGADGGDQPAPRGEQQLESDSRSQQRQGEDEVDQEQGQQQRSGHPHQQQQRQQQQQQRQVQQQQVQQQQVQQQQQPPPQEQPHEQQQYNSVGLSPQELIESALAMRGDASMGVERFTEDHHAHVRDLAVLLHQQSRGAAVSERLQASMRSITQRLVTTLLYHPAAMMRLLNSDLETGEMGEPDPSVWDRCATSLALDKEQAETLSIVHFFWQSTSDAMRAERQALAQRGSEAPGDLALQESVVEGLERVQRGMSVMTVVVITIMMTSLLTPRQGAEIIVQAWPRMPLLLGLLEAIHRLYVASQPPASS
;
A
#
# COMPACT_ATOMS: atom_id res chain seq x y z
N MET A 1 4.59 -19.89 29.40
CA MET A 1 3.37 -20.40 28.76
C MET A 1 3.60 -21.88 28.47
N SER A 2 2.95 -22.78 29.20
CA SER A 2 3.04 -24.22 28.94
C SER A 2 2.29 -24.53 27.66
N ALA A 3 2.94 -25.19 26.70
CA ALA A 3 2.27 -25.64 25.48
C ALA A 3 1.05 -26.50 25.87
N PRO A 4 -0.13 -26.27 25.26
CA PRO A 4 -1.31 -27.06 25.57
C PRO A 4 -1.01 -28.54 25.32
N PRO A 5 -1.53 -29.45 26.17
CA PRO A 5 -1.31 -30.88 26.00
C PRO A 5 -1.74 -31.30 24.60
N ASP A 6 -0.83 -31.96 23.89
CA ASP A 6 -1.05 -32.44 22.53
C ASP A 6 -2.03 -33.64 22.58
N ASP A 7 -3.33 -33.34 22.60
CA ASP A 7 -4.44 -34.31 22.62
C ASP A 7 -4.61 -35.05 21.28
N ARG A 8 -3.58 -35.03 20.41
CA ARG A 8 -3.59 -35.80 19.18
C ARG A 8 -3.74 -37.30 19.51
N PRO A 9 -4.77 -37.98 18.99
CA PRO A 9 -5.04 -39.37 19.29
C PRO A 9 -3.84 -40.23 18.90
N ARG A 10 -3.18 -40.81 19.91
CA ARG A 10 -2.04 -41.70 19.69
C ARG A 10 -2.50 -42.89 18.83
N PRO A 11 -1.79 -43.23 17.73
CA PRO A 11 -2.22 -44.28 16.83
C PRO A 11 -2.36 -45.60 17.59
N LYS A 12 -3.52 -46.26 17.46
CA LYS A 12 -3.72 -47.63 17.94
C LYS A 12 -2.85 -48.55 17.08
N VAL A 13 -1.65 -48.86 17.55
CA VAL A 13 -0.75 -49.79 16.88
C VAL A 13 -1.33 -51.20 17.01
N ARG A 14 -1.99 -51.68 15.96
CA ARG A 14 -2.37 -53.11 15.88
C ARG A 14 -1.11 -53.93 15.61
N VAL A 15 -0.62 -54.61 16.64
CA VAL A 15 0.49 -55.56 16.52
C VAL A 15 -0.03 -56.82 15.84
N SER A 16 0.40 -57.09 14.61
CA SER A 16 0.06 -58.34 13.93
C SER A 16 0.88 -59.51 14.50
N LYS A 17 0.34 -60.73 14.45
CA LYS A 17 0.98 -61.96 14.95
C LYS A 17 2.36 -62.26 14.33
N SER A 18 2.77 -61.56 13.26
CA SER A 18 4.09 -61.71 12.62
C SER A 18 5.17 -60.76 13.16
N GLY A 19 4.89 -59.99 14.22
CA GLY A 19 5.84 -59.02 14.80
C GLY A 19 6.09 -57.78 13.94
N ARG A 20 5.65 -57.77 12.67
CA ARG A 20 5.71 -56.58 11.80
C ARG A 20 4.47 -55.70 12.04
N LYS A 21 4.72 -54.48 12.50
CA LYS A 21 3.72 -53.39 12.52
C LYS A 21 3.34 -53.09 11.07
N ARG A 22 2.17 -53.56 10.61
CA ARG A 22 1.60 -53.10 9.33
C ARG A 22 1.00 -51.72 9.59
N ILE A 23 1.55 -50.71 8.93
CA ILE A 23 0.93 -49.39 8.87
C ILE A 23 -0.34 -49.54 8.04
N ASP A 24 -1.46 -49.11 8.59
CA ASP A 24 -2.72 -49.08 7.86
C ASP A 24 -2.65 -47.95 6.83
N VAL A 25 -2.49 -48.32 5.56
CA VAL A 25 -2.22 -47.38 4.45
C VAL A 25 -3.37 -46.37 4.28
N PRO A 26 -4.66 -46.78 4.29
CA PRO A 26 -5.80 -45.85 4.35
C PRO A 26 -5.72 -44.81 5.47
N ASP A 27 -5.39 -45.22 6.70
CA ASP A 27 -5.26 -44.29 7.83
C ASP A 27 -4.12 -43.29 7.62
N LEU A 28 -3.01 -43.74 7.02
CA LEU A 28 -1.89 -42.87 6.67
C LEU A 28 -2.29 -41.85 5.59
N ILE A 29 -2.99 -42.28 4.55
CA ILE A 29 -3.49 -41.41 3.48
C ILE A 29 -4.40 -40.33 4.07
N ALA A 30 -5.42 -40.71 4.85
CA ALA A 30 -6.35 -39.76 5.47
C ALA A 30 -5.64 -38.75 6.39
N ARG A 31 -4.56 -39.15 7.08
CA ARG A 31 -3.73 -38.23 7.89
C ARG A 31 -2.94 -37.27 7.02
N LEU A 32 -2.35 -37.75 5.93
CA LEU A 32 -1.59 -36.90 5.00
C LEU A 32 -2.52 -35.91 4.29
N GLU A 33 -3.70 -36.34 3.85
CA GLU A 33 -4.71 -35.47 3.27
C GLU A 33 -5.14 -34.37 4.25
N ARG A 34 -5.40 -34.73 5.51
CA ARG A 34 -5.70 -33.75 6.57
C ARG A 34 -4.53 -32.77 6.75
N HIS A 35 -3.30 -33.25 6.81
CA HIS A 35 -2.13 -32.38 6.97
C HIS A 35 -1.93 -31.44 5.77
N VAL A 36 -2.14 -31.94 4.54
CA VAL A 36 -2.10 -31.11 3.33
C VAL A 36 -3.19 -30.04 3.38
N GLN A 37 -4.41 -30.40 3.80
CA GLN A 37 -5.50 -29.45 3.93
C GLN A 37 -5.23 -28.39 5.02
N GLU A 38 -4.73 -28.79 6.18
CA GLU A 38 -4.30 -27.88 7.26
C GLU A 38 -3.21 -26.91 6.76
N ARG A 39 -2.22 -27.42 6.01
CA ARG A 39 -1.14 -26.60 5.44
C ARG A 39 -1.62 -25.65 4.36
N ARG A 40 -2.60 -26.05 3.52
CA ARG A 40 -3.23 -25.17 2.53
C ARG A 40 -3.96 -24.02 3.21
N VAL A 41 -4.80 -24.32 4.20
CA VAL A 41 -5.49 -23.28 5.00
C VAL A 41 -4.50 -22.36 5.70
N GLN A 42 -3.41 -22.91 6.24
CA GLN A 42 -2.34 -22.09 6.85
C GLN A 42 -1.67 -21.18 5.82
N LEU A 43 -1.31 -21.71 4.65
CA LEU A 43 -0.66 -20.95 3.58
C LEU A 43 -1.57 -19.83 3.07
N GLU A 44 -2.87 -20.09 2.92
CA GLU A 44 -3.86 -19.07 2.54
C GLU A 44 -3.94 -17.94 3.58
N ARG A 45 -3.94 -18.28 4.88
CA ARG A 45 -3.93 -17.28 5.96
C ARG A 45 -2.66 -16.44 5.96
N GLU A 46 -1.50 -17.08 5.82
CA GLU A 46 -0.20 -16.38 5.77
C GLU A 46 -0.06 -15.53 4.50
N SER A 47 -0.57 -16.01 3.36
CA SER A 47 -0.63 -15.25 2.11
C SER A 47 -1.47 -13.98 2.28
N LYS A 48 -2.67 -14.09 2.87
CA LYS A 48 -3.54 -12.95 3.18
C LYS A 48 -2.86 -11.93 4.10
N ARG A 49 -2.22 -12.40 5.19
CA ARG A 49 -1.43 -11.55 6.10
C ARG A 49 -0.28 -10.85 5.38
N ASN A 50 0.42 -11.54 4.49
CA ASN A 50 1.52 -10.98 3.72
C ASN A 50 1.03 -9.88 2.76
N THR A 51 -0.08 -10.11 2.06
CA THR A 51 -0.71 -9.10 1.19
C THR A 51 -1.17 -7.88 1.97
N GLU A 52 -1.79 -8.07 3.13
CA GLU A 52 -2.17 -6.96 4.02
C GLU A 52 -0.94 -6.17 4.51
N ALA A 53 0.12 -6.85 4.95
CA ALA A 53 1.35 -6.22 5.37
C ALA A 53 2.02 -5.42 4.24
N LYS A 54 2.01 -5.94 3.00
CA LYS A 54 2.49 -5.23 1.81
C LYS A 54 1.69 -3.97 1.53
N ARG A 55 0.34 -4.05 1.59
CA ARG A 55 -0.54 -2.87 1.44
C ARG A 55 -0.24 -1.81 2.49
N ARG A 56 -0.08 -2.21 3.77
CA ARG A 56 0.30 -1.30 4.86
C ARG A 56 1.65 -0.64 4.61
N LEU A 57 2.65 -1.41 4.23
CA LEU A 57 3.99 -0.89 3.96
C LEU A 57 3.97 0.08 2.78
N GLY A 58 3.33 -0.29 1.66
CA GLY A 58 3.20 0.59 0.50
C GLY A 58 2.50 1.90 0.82
N LEU A 59 1.42 1.86 1.63
CA LEU A 59 0.74 3.07 2.10
C LEU A 59 1.67 3.96 2.94
N LEU A 60 2.38 3.39 3.91
CA LEU A 60 3.30 4.16 4.76
C LEU A 60 4.44 4.78 3.95
N THR A 61 5.00 4.04 2.98
CA THR A 61 6.03 4.55 2.07
C THR A 61 5.48 5.69 1.21
N ALA A 62 4.30 5.51 0.59
CA ALA A 62 3.64 6.54 -0.20
C ALA A 62 3.42 7.82 0.63
N VAL A 63 2.89 7.67 1.84
CA VAL A 63 2.65 8.79 2.75
C VAL A 63 3.94 9.51 3.12
N SER A 64 4.99 8.77 3.48
CA SER A 64 6.29 9.33 3.87
C SER A 64 6.93 10.11 2.72
N CYS A 65 7.02 9.50 1.53
CA CYS A 65 7.59 10.13 0.34
C CYS A 65 6.77 11.34 -0.12
N GLY A 66 5.44 11.22 -0.18
CA GLY A 66 4.55 12.31 -0.57
C GLY A 66 4.66 13.51 0.38
N SER A 67 4.74 13.25 1.69
CA SER A 67 4.87 14.32 2.69
C SER A 67 6.23 15.02 2.59
N LYS A 68 7.32 14.25 2.46
CA LYS A 68 8.68 14.79 2.31
C LYS A 68 8.80 15.66 1.05
N ALA A 69 8.29 15.17 -0.09
CA ALA A 69 8.25 15.93 -1.33
C ALA A 69 7.46 17.24 -1.18
N LEU A 70 6.26 17.19 -0.57
CA LEU A 70 5.45 18.39 -0.36
C LEU A 70 6.13 19.41 0.56
N TYR A 71 6.79 18.97 1.64
CA TYR A 71 7.54 19.89 2.49
C TYR A 71 8.66 20.60 1.72
N GLN A 72 9.41 19.88 0.89
CA GLN A 72 10.47 20.47 0.06
C GLN A 72 9.89 21.48 -0.94
N LEU A 73 8.76 21.15 -1.58
CA LEU A 73 8.11 22.04 -2.55
C LEU A 73 7.46 23.28 -1.90
N LEU A 74 6.93 23.15 -0.68
CA LEU A 74 6.33 24.26 0.06
C LEU A 74 7.37 25.19 0.70
N ALA A 75 8.55 24.66 1.04
CA ALA A 75 9.67 25.45 1.53
C ALA A 75 10.35 26.28 0.42
N ALA A 76 10.16 25.88 -0.83
CA ALA A 76 10.77 26.51 -1.99
C ALA A 76 10.01 27.74 -2.49
N ASP A 77 10.75 28.68 -3.06
CA ASP A 77 10.14 29.80 -3.79
C ASP A 77 9.44 29.31 -5.06
N PRO A 78 8.33 29.96 -5.48
CA PRO A 78 7.70 29.67 -6.76
C PRO A 78 8.70 29.73 -7.92
N GLY A 79 8.94 28.59 -8.56
CA GLY A 79 9.85 28.51 -9.70
C GLY A 79 11.29 28.10 -9.35
N ASP A 80 11.58 27.79 -8.09
CA ASP A 80 12.87 27.21 -7.70
C ASP A 80 13.04 25.81 -8.33
N ALA A 81 13.79 25.76 -9.42
CA ALA A 81 14.09 24.52 -10.14
C ALA A 81 14.95 23.55 -9.31
N ALA A 82 15.79 24.05 -8.40
CA ALA A 82 16.65 23.21 -7.58
C ALA A 82 15.82 22.45 -6.54
N ALA A 83 14.87 23.12 -5.88
CA ALA A 83 13.97 22.45 -4.95
C ALA A 83 13.06 21.42 -5.65
N ARG A 84 12.56 21.73 -6.85
CA ARG A 84 11.82 20.74 -7.66
C ARG A 84 12.67 19.53 -8.02
N ALA A 85 13.92 19.75 -8.41
CA ALA A 85 14.86 18.67 -8.69
C ALA A 85 15.15 17.83 -7.43
N ALA A 86 15.24 18.46 -6.25
CA ALA A 86 15.42 17.77 -4.98
C ALA A 86 14.20 16.92 -4.58
N ALA A 87 12.99 17.38 -4.89
CA ALA A 87 11.74 16.67 -4.60
C ALA A 87 11.39 15.57 -5.62
N ALA A 88 11.96 15.62 -6.82
CA ALA A 88 11.65 14.68 -7.90
C ALA A 88 11.81 13.19 -7.53
N PRO A 89 12.86 12.74 -6.80
CA PRO A 89 12.98 11.33 -6.42
C PRO A 89 11.88 10.88 -5.45
N ASP A 90 11.52 11.72 -4.49
CA ASP A 90 10.45 11.43 -3.52
C ASP A 90 9.08 11.44 -4.20
N LEU A 91 8.83 12.36 -5.14
CA LEU A 91 7.61 12.37 -5.98
C LEU A 91 7.50 11.14 -6.88
N ALA A 92 8.59 10.73 -7.53
CA ALA A 92 8.60 9.54 -8.37
C ALA A 92 8.33 8.27 -7.55
N THR A 93 8.91 8.17 -6.35
CA THR A 93 8.64 7.06 -5.42
C THR A 93 7.18 7.10 -4.96
N PHE A 94 6.66 8.28 -4.60
CA PHE A 94 5.27 8.46 -4.22
C PHE A 94 4.29 8.01 -5.32
N ASP A 95 4.54 8.41 -6.57
CA ASP A 95 3.76 7.99 -7.72
C ASP A 95 3.84 6.47 -7.98
N ALA A 96 5.04 5.89 -7.87
CA ALA A 96 5.23 4.45 -8.04
C ALA A 96 4.46 3.64 -6.98
N GLU A 97 4.53 4.04 -5.70
CA GLU A 97 3.81 3.37 -4.61
C GLU A 97 2.29 3.54 -4.75
N CYS A 98 1.84 4.73 -5.16
CA CYS A 98 0.42 4.98 -5.44
C CYS A 98 -0.10 4.10 -6.59
N ARG A 99 0.69 3.91 -7.65
CA ARG A 99 0.36 2.98 -8.74
C ARG A 99 0.37 1.53 -8.28
N ALA A 100 1.33 1.13 -7.44
CA ALA A 100 1.41 -0.21 -6.87
C ALA A 100 0.19 -0.52 -5.98
N LEU A 101 -0.25 0.44 -5.15
CA LEU A 101 -1.45 0.33 -4.34
C LEU A 101 -2.72 0.17 -5.20
N GLY A 102 -2.87 0.99 -6.25
CA GLY A 102 -3.99 0.87 -7.17
C GLY A 102 -4.00 -0.46 -7.93
N ALA A 103 -2.83 -0.93 -8.36
CA ALA A 103 -2.69 -2.23 -9.03
C ALA A 103 -3.06 -3.39 -8.10
N MET A 104 -2.72 -3.33 -6.81
CA MET A 104 -3.10 -4.36 -5.83
C MET A 104 -4.61 -4.49 -5.65
N LEU A 105 -5.39 -3.42 -5.86
CA LEU A 105 -6.86 -3.43 -5.78
C LEU A 105 -7.55 -3.93 -7.05
N LEU A 106 -6.82 -3.96 -8.17
CA LEU A 106 -7.36 -4.32 -9.48
C LEU A 106 -7.23 -5.80 -9.81
N VAL A 107 -6.39 -6.55 -9.10
CA VAL A 107 -6.17 -7.98 -9.36
C VAL A 107 -7.33 -8.77 -8.75
N PRO A 108 -8.26 -9.32 -9.56
CA PRO A 108 -9.35 -10.10 -9.01
C PRO A 108 -8.77 -11.35 -8.33
N GLU A 109 -9.27 -11.74 -7.15
CA GLU A 109 -8.92 -12.97 -6.40
C GLU A 109 -9.06 -14.30 -7.20
N ALA A 110 -9.49 -14.22 -8.47
CA ALA A 110 -9.75 -15.32 -9.39
C ALA A 110 -8.55 -16.26 -9.65
N CYS A 111 -7.32 -15.88 -9.29
CA CYS A 111 -6.14 -16.73 -9.48
C CYS A 111 -5.81 -17.68 -8.31
N SER A 112 -6.59 -17.69 -7.22
CA SER A 112 -6.33 -18.59 -6.08
C SER A 112 -6.62 -20.09 -6.34
N GLY A 113 -7.18 -20.44 -7.51
CA GLY A 113 -7.52 -21.82 -7.88
C GLY A 113 -6.60 -22.50 -8.90
N GLY A 114 -5.58 -21.83 -9.43
CA GLY A 114 -4.71 -22.37 -10.49
C GLY A 114 -3.36 -22.85 -9.96
N ASP A 115 -2.96 -24.07 -10.33
CA ASP A 115 -1.73 -24.75 -9.92
C ASP A 115 -0.52 -23.83 -9.70
N ALA A 116 0.05 -23.91 -8.49
CA ALA A 116 1.27 -23.24 -8.06
C ALA A 116 2.51 -23.72 -8.84
N ARG A 117 2.63 -23.34 -10.11
CA ARG A 117 3.88 -23.40 -10.88
C ARG A 117 4.40 -21.98 -11.05
N GLY A 118 5.53 -21.74 -10.40
CA GLY A 118 6.09 -20.43 -10.13
C GLY A 118 6.17 -19.51 -11.35
N SER A 119 5.50 -18.38 -11.25
CA SER A 119 5.90 -17.17 -11.95
C SER A 119 6.73 -16.35 -10.97
N GLY A 120 7.99 -16.09 -11.33
CA GLY A 120 8.94 -15.36 -10.52
C GLY A 120 8.46 -13.92 -10.26
N ASN A 121 8.56 -13.52 -8.99
CA ASN A 121 8.39 -12.15 -8.51
C ASN A 121 9.05 -11.13 -9.45
N ALA A 122 8.27 -10.17 -9.94
CA ALA A 122 8.77 -8.83 -10.20
C ALA A 122 9.03 -8.17 -8.83
N ALA A 123 10.23 -8.38 -8.30
CA ALA A 123 10.67 -7.70 -7.11
C ALA A 123 10.84 -6.19 -7.43
N VAL A 124 9.91 -5.38 -6.93
CA VAL A 124 10.16 -3.95 -6.72
C VAL A 124 11.31 -3.88 -5.71
N SER A 125 12.51 -3.62 -6.22
CA SER A 125 13.71 -3.44 -5.40
C SER A 125 13.64 -2.05 -4.81
N SER A 126 12.94 -1.91 -3.68
CA SER A 126 12.96 -0.69 -2.88
C SER A 126 14.26 -0.67 -2.07
N SER A 127 15.28 0.01 -2.60
CA SER A 127 16.52 0.33 -1.89
C SER A 127 16.42 1.75 -1.32
N CYS A 128 15.80 1.88 -0.15
CA CYS A 128 15.83 3.12 0.63
C CYS A 128 16.66 2.90 1.89
N SER A 129 17.98 2.92 1.75
CA SER A 129 18.89 3.21 2.87
C SER A 129 19.06 4.72 2.93
N GLY A 130 18.26 5.37 3.77
CA GLY A 130 18.43 6.77 4.15
C GLY A 130 18.49 6.85 5.66
N ASP A 131 19.70 7.07 6.20
CA ASP A 131 19.90 7.42 7.60
C ASP A 131 19.14 8.72 7.89
N VAL A 132 18.16 8.65 8.79
CA VAL A 132 17.46 9.82 9.32
C VAL A 132 18.31 10.35 10.47
N GLU A 133 19.30 11.20 10.16
CA GLU A 133 19.90 12.08 11.14
C GLU A 133 18.91 13.23 11.44
N MET A 134 18.28 13.14 12.62
CA MET A 134 17.58 14.28 13.23
C MET A 134 18.64 15.24 13.75
N ALA A 135 18.86 16.34 13.03
CA ALA A 135 19.79 17.40 13.42
C ALA A 135 19.34 18.06 14.74
N GLY A 136 20.03 17.72 15.83
CA GLY A 136 20.12 18.53 17.03
C GLY A 136 21.32 19.47 16.90
N ALA A 137 21.06 20.78 16.83
CA ALA A 137 22.10 21.79 16.91
C ALA A 137 22.53 21.96 18.37
N ASP A 138 23.76 21.52 18.68
CA ASP A 138 24.49 22.07 19.83
C ASP A 138 25.98 22.14 19.49
N GLY A 139 26.60 23.25 19.90
CA GLY A 139 27.93 23.67 19.47
C GLY A 139 29.07 22.96 20.19
N GLY A 140 30.20 22.82 19.51
CA GLY A 140 31.43 22.30 20.11
C GLY A 140 32.63 22.44 19.18
N ASP A 141 33.57 23.28 19.59
CA ASP A 141 34.86 23.60 18.98
C ASP A 141 35.83 22.39 18.82
N GLN A 142 36.55 22.39 17.69
CA GLN A 142 37.92 21.86 17.44
C GLN A 142 38.19 20.32 17.43
N PRO A 143 39.36 19.85 16.92
CA PRO A 143 40.13 20.26 15.74
C PRO A 143 40.53 19.06 14.84
N ALA A 144 41.13 19.35 13.68
CA ALA A 144 41.72 18.37 12.76
C ALA A 144 42.93 17.61 13.34
N PRO A 145 43.15 16.36 12.88
CA PRO A 145 44.42 15.98 12.26
C PRO A 145 44.22 15.13 10.98
N ARG A 146 44.93 15.43 9.89
CA ARG A 146 46.17 14.76 9.43
C ARG A 146 46.04 13.24 9.22
N GLY A 147 46.33 12.85 7.98
CA GLY A 147 46.09 11.51 7.46
C GLY A 147 47.18 10.51 7.74
N GLU A 148 46.97 9.30 7.21
CA GLU A 148 47.98 8.30 6.83
C GLU A 148 47.29 7.03 6.29
N GLN A 149 47.95 6.40 5.30
CA GLN A 149 48.01 4.96 5.01
C GLN A 149 46.68 4.29 4.58
N GLN A 150 46.46 3.83 3.34
CA GLN A 150 47.27 2.98 2.46
C GLN A 150 47.84 1.75 3.17
N LEU A 151 47.06 0.65 3.20
CA LEU A 151 47.49 -0.76 3.13
C LEU A 151 46.25 -1.69 3.07
N GLU A 152 46.29 -2.59 2.08
CA GLU A 152 45.82 -3.99 2.12
C GLU A 152 44.38 -4.29 2.56
N SER A 153 43.57 -5.07 1.83
CA SER A 153 43.88 -6.47 1.57
C SER A 153 42.89 -7.07 0.57
N ASP A 154 43.45 -7.84 -0.36
CA ASP A 154 42.79 -8.89 -1.14
C ASP A 154 41.94 -9.81 -0.27
N SER A 155 40.68 -10.02 -0.64
CA SER A 155 39.83 -11.09 -0.09
C SER A 155 38.67 -11.38 -1.05
N ARG A 156 38.96 -11.94 -2.22
CA ARG A 156 37.95 -12.53 -3.12
C ARG A 156 38.57 -13.42 -4.19
N SER A 157 39.32 -14.44 -3.78
CA SER A 157 39.82 -15.49 -4.68
C SER A 157 40.23 -16.73 -3.90
N GLN A 158 39.30 -17.44 -3.25
CA GLN A 158 39.56 -18.77 -2.69
C GLN A 158 38.24 -19.46 -2.29
N GLN A 159 37.46 -19.93 -3.27
CA GLN A 159 36.40 -20.92 -3.02
C GLN A 159 35.97 -21.67 -4.30
N ARG A 160 36.94 -22.19 -5.07
CA ARG A 160 36.68 -23.17 -6.14
C ARG A 160 37.94 -24.01 -6.37
N GLN A 161 38.16 -24.99 -5.52
CA GLN A 161 39.05 -26.14 -5.77
C GLN A 161 38.88 -27.06 -4.56
N GLY A 162 38.13 -28.15 -4.73
CA GLY A 162 37.90 -29.11 -3.66
C GLY A 162 36.70 -30.02 -3.84
N GLU A 163 36.40 -30.46 -5.07
CA GLU A 163 35.43 -31.54 -5.33
C GLU A 163 35.83 -32.28 -6.61
N ASP A 164 37.03 -32.87 -6.64
CA ASP A 164 37.45 -33.75 -7.76
C ASP A 164 38.54 -34.72 -7.29
N GLU A 165 38.39 -35.39 -6.14
CA GLU A 165 39.32 -36.48 -5.78
C GLU A 165 38.81 -37.42 -4.67
N VAL A 166 37.56 -37.89 -4.75
CA VAL A 166 37.11 -39.04 -3.93
C VAL A 166 36.12 -39.87 -4.71
N ASP A 167 36.55 -40.60 -5.73
CA ASP A 167 35.74 -41.70 -6.32
C ASP A 167 36.57 -42.66 -7.20
N GLN A 168 37.81 -42.94 -6.81
CA GLN A 168 38.66 -43.87 -7.56
C GLN A 168 39.35 -44.94 -6.71
N GLU A 169 38.73 -45.41 -5.62
CA GLU A 169 39.23 -46.58 -4.88
C GLU A 169 38.12 -47.45 -4.26
N GLN A 170 37.10 -47.81 -5.04
CA GLN A 170 36.23 -48.98 -4.72
C GLN A 170 35.93 -49.80 -5.98
N GLY A 171 36.97 -50.08 -6.74
CA GLY A 171 36.90 -50.81 -7.99
C GLY A 171 37.39 -52.25 -7.91
N GLN A 172 37.19 -53.00 -6.82
CA GLN A 172 37.64 -54.41 -6.84
C GLN A 172 37.09 -55.36 -5.76
N GLN A 173 35.85 -55.24 -5.29
CA GLN A 173 35.27 -56.30 -4.44
C GLN A 173 33.74 -56.26 -4.48
N GLN A 174 33.13 -56.81 -5.53
CA GLN A 174 31.75 -57.34 -5.57
C GLN A 174 31.39 -57.71 -7.03
N ARG A 175 31.90 -58.87 -7.49
CA ARG A 175 31.58 -59.40 -8.83
C ARG A 175 30.72 -60.67 -8.81
N SER A 176 30.09 -60.98 -7.68
CA SER A 176 29.27 -62.18 -7.55
C SER A 176 27.92 -61.85 -6.92
N GLY A 177 26.92 -61.66 -7.77
CA GLY A 177 25.51 -61.78 -7.41
C GLY A 177 24.78 -60.46 -7.22
N HIS A 178 24.16 -59.96 -8.29
CA HIS A 178 22.72 -59.63 -8.27
C HIS A 178 22.28 -59.14 -9.67
N PRO A 179 21.82 -60.05 -10.56
CA PRO A 179 21.17 -59.65 -11.82
C PRO A 179 19.99 -58.68 -11.60
N HIS A 180 19.40 -58.68 -10.39
CA HIS A 180 18.30 -57.80 -10.03
C HIS A 180 18.72 -56.31 -9.89
N GLN A 181 19.94 -56.03 -9.41
CA GLN A 181 20.39 -54.65 -9.24
C GLN A 181 20.73 -54.00 -10.58
N GLN A 182 21.23 -54.78 -11.54
CA GLN A 182 21.47 -54.33 -12.91
C GLN A 182 20.15 -54.02 -13.63
N GLN A 183 19.12 -54.85 -13.43
CA GLN A 183 17.79 -54.61 -13.98
C GLN A 183 17.13 -53.35 -13.40
N GLN A 184 17.30 -53.09 -12.09
CA GLN A 184 16.77 -51.90 -11.44
C GLN A 184 17.44 -50.60 -11.93
N ARG A 185 18.77 -50.62 -12.15
CA ARG A 185 19.49 -49.49 -12.76
C ARG A 185 19.02 -49.21 -14.19
N GLN A 186 18.75 -50.26 -14.98
CA GLN A 186 18.22 -50.11 -16.33
C GLN A 186 16.82 -49.48 -16.35
N GLN A 187 15.92 -49.90 -15.45
CA GLN A 187 14.60 -49.27 -15.32
C GLN A 187 14.69 -47.79 -14.90
N GLN A 188 15.61 -47.47 -13.99
CA GLN A 188 15.76 -46.10 -13.51
C GLN A 188 16.35 -45.18 -14.61
N GLN A 189 17.23 -45.69 -15.46
CA GLN A 189 17.70 -44.98 -16.65
C GLN A 189 16.58 -44.76 -17.68
N GLN A 190 15.74 -45.77 -17.92
CA GLN A 190 14.58 -45.62 -18.81
C GLN A 190 13.59 -44.57 -18.31
N GLN A 191 13.30 -44.54 -17.00
CA GLN A 191 12.41 -43.52 -16.43
C GLN A 191 12.98 -42.09 -16.61
N ARG A 192 14.29 -41.90 -16.43
CA ARG A 192 14.91 -40.59 -16.66
C ARG A 192 14.84 -40.16 -18.12
N GLN A 193 15.03 -41.08 -19.07
CA GLN A 193 14.88 -40.77 -20.51
C GLN A 193 13.45 -40.36 -20.85
N VAL A 194 12.44 -41.07 -20.34
CA VAL A 194 11.04 -40.72 -20.57
C VAL A 194 10.69 -39.36 -19.97
N GLN A 195 11.19 -39.07 -18.76
CA GLN A 195 10.96 -37.79 -18.10
C GLN A 195 11.63 -36.63 -18.86
N GLN A 196 12.84 -36.81 -19.38
CA GLN A 196 13.48 -35.80 -20.24
C GLN A 196 12.72 -35.59 -21.55
N GLN A 197 12.22 -36.64 -22.19
CA GLN A 197 11.39 -36.49 -23.39
C GLN A 197 10.07 -35.76 -23.11
N GLN A 198 9.41 -36.00 -21.98
CA GLN A 198 8.19 -35.26 -21.61
C GLN A 198 8.44 -33.78 -21.39
N VAL A 199 9.54 -33.42 -20.71
CA VAL A 199 9.91 -32.01 -20.52
C VAL A 199 10.21 -31.34 -21.85
N GLN A 200 10.91 -32.03 -22.75
CA GLN A 200 11.24 -31.51 -24.07
C GLN A 200 10.00 -31.33 -24.96
N GLN A 201 9.05 -32.28 -24.92
CA GLN A 201 7.75 -32.10 -25.60
C GLN A 201 6.92 -30.96 -25.03
N GLN A 202 6.92 -30.75 -23.70
CA GLN A 202 6.22 -29.60 -23.10
C GLN A 202 6.83 -28.27 -23.53
N GLN A 203 8.16 -28.17 -23.63
CA GLN A 203 8.82 -26.96 -24.13
C GLN A 203 8.47 -26.70 -25.60
N VAL A 204 8.43 -27.74 -26.44
CA VAL A 204 8.05 -27.59 -27.86
C VAL A 204 6.58 -27.20 -28.00
N GLN A 205 5.68 -27.76 -27.19
CA GLN A 205 4.26 -27.33 -27.19
C GLN A 205 4.08 -25.88 -26.72
N GLN A 206 4.87 -25.41 -25.75
CA GLN A 206 4.82 -24.01 -25.33
C GLN A 206 5.36 -23.06 -26.42
N GLN A 207 6.35 -23.48 -27.22
CA GLN A 207 6.85 -22.67 -28.34
C GLN A 207 5.92 -22.67 -29.56
N GLN A 208 5.10 -23.72 -29.75
CA GLN A 208 4.14 -23.80 -30.85
C GLN A 208 2.78 -23.18 -30.53
N GLN A 209 2.52 -22.79 -29.27
CA GLN A 209 1.38 -21.92 -29.01
C GLN A 209 1.65 -20.60 -29.74
N PRO A 210 0.79 -20.19 -30.70
CA PRO A 210 0.90 -18.88 -31.28
C PRO A 210 0.93 -17.88 -30.12
N PRO A 211 1.83 -16.87 -30.14
CA PRO A 211 1.82 -15.84 -29.11
C PRO A 211 0.36 -15.42 -28.96
N PRO A 212 -0.20 -15.45 -27.74
CA PRO A 212 -1.59 -15.07 -27.53
C PRO A 212 -1.74 -13.77 -28.29
N GLN A 213 -2.63 -13.76 -29.29
CA GLN A 213 -2.88 -12.55 -30.05
C GLN A 213 -3.12 -11.50 -28.99
N GLU A 214 -2.17 -10.57 -28.88
CA GLU A 214 -2.32 -9.37 -28.09
C GLU A 214 -3.48 -8.67 -28.78
N GLN A 215 -4.70 -9.08 -28.42
CA GLN A 215 -5.79 -8.13 -28.34
C GLN A 215 -5.13 -6.94 -27.66
N PRO A 216 -5.15 -5.75 -28.27
CA PRO A 216 -4.69 -4.58 -27.57
C PRO A 216 -5.46 -4.64 -26.26
N HIS A 217 -4.76 -5.05 -25.21
CA HIS A 217 -5.18 -4.78 -23.87
C HIS A 217 -5.16 -3.27 -23.97
N GLU A 218 -6.32 -2.67 -24.26
CA GLU A 218 -6.65 -1.35 -23.79
C GLU A 218 -6.22 -1.45 -22.34
N GLN A 219 -4.97 -1.03 -22.10
CA GLN A 219 -4.35 -1.00 -20.80
C GLN A 219 -5.43 -0.32 -20.03
N GLN A 220 -6.08 -1.08 -19.15
CA GLN A 220 -7.26 -0.61 -18.50
C GLN A 220 -6.76 0.56 -17.65
N GLN A 221 -6.79 1.78 -18.22
CA GLN A 221 -6.57 3.08 -17.59
C GLN A 221 -7.73 3.37 -16.63
N TYR A 222 -8.39 2.32 -16.17
CA TYR A 222 -9.48 2.32 -15.26
C TYR A 222 -8.83 2.33 -13.90
N ASN A 223 -8.72 3.52 -13.33
CA ASN A 223 -9.26 3.83 -12.00
C ASN A 223 -8.73 5.14 -11.43
N SER A 224 -7.72 5.77 -12.02
CA SER A 224 -7.26 7.08 -11.54
C SER A 224 -8.14 8.22 -12.07
N VAL A 225 -8.18 9.35 -11.36
CA VAL A 225 -8.74 10.65 -11.83
C VAL A 225 -8.00 11.22 -13.06
N GLY A 226 -7.22 10.38 -13.74
CA GLY A 226 -6.52 10.69 -14.98
C GLY A 226 -5.33 11.59 -14.75
N LEU A 227 -4.94 11.73 -13.49
CA LEU A 227 -3.70 12.33 -13.05
C LEU A 227 -2.96 11.33 -12.18
N SER A 228 -1.66 11.28 -12.37
CA SER A 228 -0.74 10.81 -11.36
C SER A 228 -0.80 11.68 -10.10
N PRO A 229 -0.48 11.13 -8.92
CA PRO A 229 -0.21 11.90 -7.72
C PRO A 229 0.71 13.11 -7.94
N GLN A 230 1.76 12.94 -8.74
CA GLN A 230 2.69 14.00 -9.08
C GLN A 230 2.01 15.14 -9.83
N GLU A 231 1.29 14.85 -10.93
CA GLU A 231 0.60 15.87 -11.71
C GLU A 231 -0.46 16.61 -10.88
N LEU A 232 -1.14 15.92 -9.97
CA LEU A 232 -2.11 16.55 -9.06
C LEU A 232 -1.43 17.57 -8.14
N ILE A 233 -0.32 17.19 -7.52
CA ILE A 233 0.46 18.09 -6.65
C ILE A 233 1.01 19.27 -7.47
N GLU A 234 1.68 19.01 -8.59
CA GLU A 234 2.26 20.07 -9.45
C GLU A 234 1.19 21.06 -9.94
N SER A 235 0.02 20.55 -10.35
CA SER A 235 -1.09 21.39 -10.76
C SER A 235 -1.60 22.27 -9.61
N ALA A 236 -1.74 21.71 -8.40
CA ALA A 236 -2.16 22.48 -7.24
C ALA A 236 -1.13 23.56 -6.85
N LEU A 237 0.16 23.26 -6.95
CA LEU A 237 1.23 24.24 -6.71
C LEU A 237 1.22 25.35 -7.78
N ALA A 238 0.91 25.02 -9.04
CA ALA A 238 0.77 26.01 -10.12
C ALA A 238 -0.43 26.95 -9.90
N MET A 239 -1.48 26.47 -9.24
CA MET A 239 -2.67 27.25 -8.89
C MET A 239 -2.49 28.18 -7.67
N ARG A 240 -1.29 28.26 -7.08
CA ARG A 240 -1.00 29.14 -5.93
C ARG A 240 -1.41 30.60 -6.17
N GLY A 241 -1.29 31.10 -7.40
CA GLY A 241 -1.68 32.48 -7.76
C GLY A 241 -3.19 32.73 -7.73
N ASP A 242 -4.00 31.70 -7.99
CA ASP A 242 -5.46 31.75 -7.95
C ASP A 242 -6.02 31.46 -6.55
N ALA A 243 -5.14 31.12 -5.60
CA ALA A 243 -5.51 30.68 -4.27
C ALA A 243 -6.16 31.79 -3.42
N SER A 244 -6.01 33.07 -3.79
CA SER A 244 -6.66 34.23 -3.13
C SER A 244 -8.20 34.25 -3.24
N MET A 245 -8.82 33.13 -3.57
CA MET A 245 -10.25 32.95 -3.60
C MET A 245 -10.80 33.04 -2.16
N GLY A 246 -11.59 34.08 -1.90
CA GLY A 246 -12.32 34.19 -0.63
C GLY A 246 -13.28 33.02 -0.44
N VAL A 247 -13.66 32.76 0.82
CA VAL A 247 -14.59 31.67 1.21
C VAL A 247 -15.88 31.69 0.39
N GLU A 248 -16.46 32.86 0.17
CA GLU A 248 -17.70 33.05 -0.61
C GLU A 248 -17.54 32.57 -2.06
N ARG A 249 -16.50 33.05 -2.75
CA ARG A 249 -16.22 32.65 -4.13
C ARG A 249 -15.90 31.16 -4.23
N PHE A 250 -15.18 30.61 -3.25
CA PHE A 250 -14.93 29.17 -3.20
C PHE A 250 -16.23 28.39 -3.06
N THR A 251 -17.14 28.81 -2.16
CA THR A 251 -18.43 28.17 -1.95
C THR A 251 -19.29 28.20 -3.21
N GLU A 252 -19.35 29.35 -3.91
CA GLU A 252 -20.07 29.47 -5.19
C GLU A 252 -19.51 28.54 -6.26
N ASP A 253 -18.18 28.54 -6.46
CA ASP A 253 -17.49 27.67 -7.40
C ASP A 253 -17.70 26.19 -7.03
N HIS A 254 -17.61 25.84 -5.75
CA HIS A 254 -17.81 24.47 -5.25
C HIS A 254 -19.25 24.00 -5.48
N HIS A 255 -20.24 24.85 -5.22
CA HIS A 255 -21.64 24.55 -5.49
C HIS A 255 -21.87 24.30 -6.98
N ALA A 256 -21.28 25.11 -7.87
CA ALA A 256 -21.36 24.89 -9.31
C ALA A 256 -20.77 23.51 -9.70
N HIS A 257 -19.59 23.17 -9.16
CA HIS A 257 -18.97 21.87 -9.38
C HIS A 257 -19.82 20.70 -8.86
N VAL A 258 -20.43 20.82 -7.68
CA VAL A 258 -21.35 19.80 -7.13
C VAL A 258 -22.51 19.54 -8.08
N ARG A 259 -23.15 20.59 -8.60
CA ARG A 259 -24.25 20.45 -9.57
C ARG A 259 -23.79 19.76 -10.85
N ASP A 260 -22.65 20.17 -11.40
CA ASP A 260 -22.10 19.57 -12.62
C ASP A 260 -21.77 18.09 -12.42
N LEU A 261 -21.14 17.73 -11.30
CA LEU A 261 -20.85 16.34 -10.94
C LEU A 261 -22.14 15.52 -10.78
N ALA A 262 -23.17 16.07 -10.13
CA ALA A 262 -24.45 15.40 -9.98
C ALA A 262 -25.11 15.10 -11.34
N VAL A 263 -25.06 16.05 -12.28
CA VAL A 263 -25.55 15.84 -13.65
C VAL A 263 -24.74 14.77 -14.38
N LEU A 264 -23.41 14.81 -14.29
CA LEU A 264 -22.54 13.83 -14.94
C LEU A 264 -22.74 12.42 -14.37
N LEU A 265 -22.88 12.27 -13.04
CA LEU A 265 -23.20 10.99 -12.40
C LEU A 265 -24.56 10.46 -12.86
N HIS A 266 -25.59 11.32 -12.95
CA HIS A 266 -26.89 10.94 -13.46
C HIS A 266 -26.81 10.46 -14.92
N GLN A 267 -26.14 11.21 -15.79
CA GLN A 267 -25.94 10.84 -17.20
C GLN A 267 -25.20 9.51 -17.33
N GLN A 268 -24.12 9.31 -16.56
CA GLN A 268 -23.39 8.05 -16.56
C GLN A 268 -24.26 6.87 -16.10
N SER A 269 -25.11 7.06 -15.08
CA SER A 269 -26.05 6.03 -14.62
C SER A 269 -27.10 5.64 -15.67
N ARG A 270 -27.34 6.51 -16.66
CA ARG A 270 -28.21 6.28 -17.81
C ARG A 270 -27.45 5.73 -19.03
N GLY A 271 -26.17 5.39 -18.87
CA GLY A 271 -25.34 4.83 -19.94
C GLY A 271 -24.74 5.86 -20.89
N ALA A 272 -24.76 7.16 -20.55
CA ALA A 272 -24.08 8.18 -21.36
C ALA A 272 -22.55 8.06 -21.24
N ALA A 273 -21.85 8.25 -22.36
CA ALA A 273 -20.39 8.25 -22.42
C ALA A 273 -19.78 9.57 -21.89
N VAL A 274 -19.83 9.79 -20.58
CA VAL A 274 -19.39 11.04 -19.92
C VAL A 274 -18.13 10.86 -19.04
N SER A 275 -17.43 9.73 -19.16
CA SER A 275 -16.32 9.37 -18.28
C SER A 275 -15.19 10.41 -18.29
N GLU A 276 -14.76 10.87 -19.46
CA GLU A 276 -13.69 11.88 -19.60
C GLU A 276 -14.10 13.22 -18.97
N ARG A 277 -15.35 13.66 -19.19
CA ARG A 277 -15.88 14.89 -18.57
C ARG A 277 -15.97 14.79 -17.05
N LEU A 278 -16.41 13.63 -16.54
CA LEU A 278 -16.46 13.35 -15.11
C LEU A 278 -15.06 13.41 -14.49
N GLN A 279 -14.09 12.77 -15.15
CA GLN A 279 -12.68 12.76 -14.73
C GLN A 279 -12.07 14.18 -14.75
N ALA A 280 -12.32 14.97 -15.79
CA ALA A 280 -11.86 16.36 -15.87
C ALA A 280 -12.48 17.25 -14.78
N SER A 281 -13.78 17.08 -14.50
CA SER A 281 -14.45 17.81 -13.42
C SER A 281 -13.89 17.43 -12.04
N MET A 282 -13.70 16.12 -11.80
CA MET A 282 -13.08 15.62 -10.57
C MET A 282 -11.65 16.10 -10.37
N ARG A 283 -10.88 16.17 -11.44
CA ARG A 283 -9.54 16.74 -11.43
C ARG A 283 -9.56 18.20 -10.98
N SER A 284 -10.40 19.02 -11.62
CA SER A 284 -10.51 20.45 -11.33
C SER A 284 -10.88 20.72 -9.87
N ILE A 285 -11.90 20.03 -9.35
CA ILE A 285 -12.33 20.22 -7.96
C ILE A 285 -11.28 19.73 -6.96
N THR A 286 -10.61 18.60 -7.24
CA THR A 286 -9.58 18.05 -6.35
C THR A 286 -8.35 18.96 -6.30
N GLN A 287 -7.91 19.50 -7.45
CA GLN A 287 -6.83 20.48 -7.51
C GLN A 287 -7.15 21.72 -6.67
N ARG A 288 -8.38 22.25 -6.75
CA ARG A 288 -8.82 23.39 -5.94
C ARG A 288 -8.85 23.09 -4.46
N LEU A 289 -9.35 21.93 -4.06
CA LEU A 289 -9.35 21.46 -2.67
C LEU A 289 -7.93 21.40 -2.12
N VAL A 290 -7.02 20.74 -2.84
CA VAL A 290 -5.60 20.62 -2.46
C VAL A 290 -4.93 21.99 -2.37
N THR A 291 -5.12 22.84 -3.38
CA THR A 291 -4.58 24.21 -3.40
C THR A 291 -5.03 25.01 -2.18
N THR A 292 -6.33 24.95 -1.87
CA THR A 292 -6.92 25.69 -0.75
C THR A 292 -6.42 25.15 0.60
N LEU A 293 -6.24 23.83 0.74
CA LEU A 293 -5.66 23.20 1.94
C LEU A 293 -4.21 23.64 2.19
N LEU A 294 -3.41 23.77 1.13
CA LEU A 294 -1.99 24.12 1.22
C LEU A 294 -1.78 25.61 1.50
N TYR A 295 -2.51 26.49 0.80
CA TYR A 295 -2.23 27.92 0.81
C TYR A 295 -3.20 28.73 1.68
N HIS A 296 -4.39 28.22 1.97
CA HIS A 296 -5.41 28.89 2.79
C HIS A 296 -5.99 27.97 3.85
N PRO A 297 -5.15 27.37 4.73
CA PRO A 297 -5.61 26.41 5.73
C PRO A 297 -6.70 26.98 6.64
N ALA A 298 -6.64 28.26 7.01
CA ALA A 298 -7.69 28.90 7.81
C ALA A 298 -9.04 28.98 7.07
N ALA A 299 -9.04 29.32 5.78
CA ALA A 299 -10.25 29.35 4.97
C ALA A 299 -10.81 27.94 4.80
N MET A 300 -9.95 26.95 4.54
CA MET A 300 -10.36 25.55 4.43
C MET A 300 -10.96 25.03 5.75
N MET A 301 -10.35 25.34 6.90
CA MET A 301 -10.91 24.94 8.18
C MET A 301 -12.27 25.58 8.44
N ARG A 302 -12.52 26.81 7.99
CA ARG A 302 -13.87 27.40 8.03
C ARG A 302 -14.84 26.62 7.15
N LEU A 303 -14.46 26.35 5.90
CA LEU A 303 -15.27 25.59 4.93
C LEU A 303 -15.62 24.18 5.43
N LEU A 304 -14.65 23.47 6.01
CA LEU A 304 -14.83 22.12 6.57
C LEU A 304 -15.79 22.09 7.77
N ASN A 305 -15.93 23.20 8.49
CA ASN A 305 -16.77 23.30 9.69
C ASN A 305 -18.02 24.15 9.44
N SER A 306 -18.33 24.52 8.20
CA SER A 306 -19.50 25.32 7.85
C SER A 306 -20.48 24.52 7.00
N ASP A 307 -21.75 24.81 7.18
CA ASP A 307 -22.79 24.53 6.20
C ASP A 307 -22.65 25.51 5.03
N LEU A 308 -22.41 25.02 3.82
CA LEU A 308 -22.13 25.90 2.67
C LEU A 308 -23.40 26.58 2.12
N GLU A 309 -24.59 26.12 2.49
CA GLU A 309 -25.84 26.78 2.11
C GLU A 309 -26.26 27.84 3.14
N THR A 310 -26.16 27.52 4.43
CA THR A 310 -26.65 28.42 5.51
C THR A 310 -25.54 29.28 6.12
N GLY A 311 -24.27 28.92 5.95
CA GLY A 311 -23.13 29.55 6.59
C GLY A 311 -22.96 29.20 8.08
N GLU A 312 -23.83 28.34 8.63
CA GLU A 312 -23.77 27.96 10.04
C GLU A 312 -22.54 27.09 10.33
N MET A 313 -21.83 27.44 11.40
CA MET A 313 -20.67 26.67 11.86
C MET A 313 -21.13 25.50 12.74
N GLY A 314 -20.58 24.32 12.51
CA GLY A 314 -20.85 23.14 13.32
C GLY A 314 -20.33 21.85 12.70
N GLU A 315 -20.15 20.84 13.55
CA GLU A 315 -19.81 19.49 13.10
C GLU A 315 -21.00 18.89 12.33
N PRO A 316 -20.76 18.25 11.17
CA PRO A 316 -21.83 17.60 10.42
C PRO A 316 -22.36 16.36 11.14
N ASP A 317 -23.65 16.09 10.99
CA ASP A 317 -24.28 14.89 11.53
C ASP A 317 -23.58 13.62 10.96
N PRO A 318 -23.22 12.63 11.79
CA PRO A 318 -22.58 11.40 11.34
C PRO A 318 -23.31 10.67 10.19
N SER A 319 -24.63 10.80 10.11
CA SER A 319 -25.45 10.22 9.04
C SER A 319 -25.11 10.76 7.64
N VAL A 320 -24.55 11.97 7.54
CA VAL A 320 -24.01 12.50 6.28
C VAL A 320 -22.89 11.59 5.77
N TRP A 321 -21.99 11.17 6.65
CA TRP A 321 -20.86 10.31 6.30
C TRP A 321 -21.27 8.87 6.05
N ASP A 322 -22.26 8.35 6.77
CA ASP A 322 -22.83 7.03 6.48
C ASP A 322 -23.44 6.97 5.08
N ARG A 323 -24.13 8.04 4.66
CA ARG A 323 -24.68 8.16 3.31
C ARG A 323 -23.57 8.18 2.26
N CYS A 324 -22.53 8.99 2.45
CA CYS A 324 -21.37 9.02 1.55
C CYS A 324 -20.67 7.65 1.47
N ALA A 325 -20.41 7.00 2.60
CA ALA A 325 -19.75 5.71 2.64
C ALA A 325 -20.59 4.61 1.95
N THR A 326 -21.91 4.64 2.12
CA THR A 326 -22.83 3.70 1.46
C THR A 326 -22.86 3.91 -0.04
N SER A 327 -22.87 5.17 -0.52
CA SER A 327 -22.96 5.44 -1.97
C SER A 327 -21.75 4.94 -2.75
N LEU A 328 -20.57 4.94 -2.11
CA LEU A 328 -19.32 4.53 -2.75
C LEU A 328 -19.30 3.11 -3.31
N ALA A 329 -20.17 2.23 -2.80
CA ALA A 329 -20.25 0.82 -3.19
C ALA A 329 -18.85 0.16 -3.25
N LEU A 330 -18.02 0.42 -2.23
CA LEU A 330 -16.65 -0.08 -2.15
C LEU A 330 -16.64 -1.60 -2.20
N ASP A 331 -15.72 -2.17 -2.99
CA ASP A 331 -15.43 -3.58 -2.84
C ASP A 331 -14.72 -3.86 -1.51
N LYS A 332 -14.59 -5.15 -1.19
CA LYS A 332 -13.99 -5.59 0.07
C LYS A 332 -12.54 -5.13 0.22
N GLU A 333 -11.76 -5.17 -0.86
CA GLU A 333 -10.33 -4.84 -0.82
C GLU A 333 -10.09 -3.33 -0.68
N GLN A 334 -10.91 -2.52 -1.35
CA GLN A 334 -10.97 -1.07 -1.19
C GLN A 334 -11.32 -0.70 0.25
N ALA A 335 -12.38 -1.30 0.81
CA ALA A 335 -12.82 -1.04 2.19
C ALA A 335 -11.77 -1.45 3.23
N GLU A 336 -11.08 -2.57 3.03
CA GLU A 336 -9.92 -2.98 3.84
C GLU A 336 -8.79 -1.96 3.78
N THR A 337 -8.45 -1.51 2.58
CA THR A 337 -7.33 -0.58 2.36
C THR A 337 -7.65 0.79 2.97
N LEU A 338 -8.88 1.29 2.78
CA LEU A 338 -9.35 2.52 3.40
C LEU A 338 -9.46 2.41 4.93
N SER A 339 -9.71 1.22 5.49
CA SER A 339 -9.62 0.99 6.93
C SER A 339 -8.18 1.14 7.45
N ILE A 340 -7.17 0.72 6.67
CA ILE A 340 -5.76 0.97 7.02
C ILE A 340 -5.48 2.48 7.02
N VAL A 341 -5.96 3.20 5.99
CA VAL A 341 -5.84 4.67 5.92
C VAL A 341 -6.51 5.33 7.12
N HIS A 342 -7.68 4.86 7.53
CA HIS A 342 -8.39 5.33 8.73
C HIS A 342 -7.53 5.22 9.99
N PHE A 343 -6.98 4.04 10.28
CA PHE A 343 -6.14 3.82 11.47
C PHE A 343 -4.89 4.71 11.46
N PHE A 344 -4.24 4.82 10.30
CA PHE A 344 -3.10 5.71 10.12
C PHE A 344 -3.48 7.17 10.37
N TRP A 345 -4.57 7.63 9.77
CA TRP A 345 -5.05 9.01 9.88
C TRP A 345 -5.47 9.37 11.30
N GLN A 346 -6.19 8.47 11.97
CA GLN A 346 -6.61 8.63 13.36
C GLN A 346 -5.39 8.76 14.29
N SER A 347 -4.45 7.82 14.21
CA SER A 347 -3.22 7.86 15.03
C SER A 347 -2.40 9.13 14.80
N THR A 348 -2.28 9.57 13.55
CA THR A 348 -1.54 10.79 13.20
C THR A 348 -2.26 12.04 13.73
N SER A 349 -3.58 12.11 13.55
CA SER A 349 -4.41 13.21 14.04
C SER A 349 -4.39 13.32 15.56
N ASP A 350 -4.42 12.20 16.27
CA ASP A 350 -4.35 12.15 17.72
C ASP A 350 -2.98 12.64 18.24
N ALA A 351 -1.88 12.21 17.61
CA ALA A 351 -0.54 12.67 17.94
C ALA A 351 -0.39 14.20 17.72
N MET A 352 -0.84 14.72 16.57
CA MET A 352 -0.82 16.16 16.29
C MET A 352 -1.75 16.94 17.23
N ARG A 353 -2.89 16.38 17.64
CA ARG A 353 -3.78 16.99 18.63
C ARG A 353 -3.09 17.09 19.99
N ALA A 354 -2.44 16.02 20.44
CA ALA A 354 -1.70 16.00 21.70
C ALA A 354 -0.56 17.02 21.71
N GLU A 355 0.20 17.13 20.61
CA GLU A 355 1.27 18.13 20.49
C GLU A 355 0.73 19.57 20.54
N ARG A 356 -0.38 19.86 19.83
CA ARG A 356 -1.03 21.18 19.91
C ARG A 356 -1.49 21.51 21.33
N GLN A 357 -2.07 20.54 22.04
CA GLN A 357 -2.51 20.73 23.43
C GLN A 357 -1.31 21.02 24.34
N ALA A 358 -0.21 20.29 24.19
CA ALA A 358 1.01 20.50 24.97
C ALA A 358 1.64 21.88 24.70
N LEU A 359 1.69 22.32 23.44
CA LEU A 359 2.17 23.67 23.06
C LEU A 359 1.28 24.77 23.63
N ALA A 360 -0.04 24.63 23.50
CA ALA A 360 -1.00 25.60 24.04
C ALA A 360 -0.92 25.68 25.58
N GLN A 361 -0.74 24.54 26.26
CA GLN A 361 -0.55 24.51 27.71
C GLN A 361 0.75 25.20 28.12
N ARG A 362 1.87 24.93 27.44
CA ARG A 362 3.15 25.62 27.71
C ARG A 362 3.03 27.13 27.55
N GLY A 363 2.31 27.58 26.52
CA GLY A 363 2.05 29.01 26.30
C GLY A 363 1.21 29.65 27.42
N SER A 364 0.24 28.92 27.98
CA SER A 364 -0.62 29.45 29.04
C SER A 364 0.05 29.49 30.42
N GLU A 365 1.07 28.65 30.66
CA GLU A 365 1.82 28.62 31.92
C GLU A 365 2.74 29.83 32.11
N ALA A 366 3.21 30.46 31.03
CA ALA A 366 4.09 31.63 31.08
C ALA A 366 3.69 32.71 30.05
N PRO A 367 2.54 33.38 30.23
CA PRO A 367 2.01 34.35 29.26
C PRO A 367 2.88 35.61 29.11
N GLY A 368 3.74 35.92 30.09
CA GLY A 368 4.65 37.07 30.06
C GLY A 368 6.00 36.82 29.38
N ASP A 369 6.33 35.55 29.06
CA ASP A 369 7.58 35.19 28.42
C ASP A 369 7.44 35.24 26.89
N LEU A 370 7.81 36.37 26.29
CA LEU A 370 7.66 36.61 24.85
C LEU A 370 8.44 35.60 23.99
N ALA A 371 9.64 35.19 24.43
CA ALA A 371 10.46 34.24 23.68
C ALA A 371 9.80 32.85 23.67
N LEU A 372 9.22 32.44 24.80
CA LEU A 372 8.42 31.21 24.85
C LEU A 372 7.17 31.32 23.97
N GLN A 373 6.45 32.44 23.98
CA GLN A 373 5.26 32.62 23.15
C GLN A 373 5.58 32.51 21.66
N GLU A 374 6.68 33.11 21.21
CA GLU A 374 7.15 33.00 19.82
C GLU A 374 7.43 31.52 19.46
N SER A 375 8.18 30.80 20.31
CA SER A 375 8.45 29.37 20.11
C SER A 375 7.17 28.51 20.08
N VAL A 376 6.17 28.84 20.91
CA VAL A 376 4.87 28.16 20.92
C VAL A 376 4.11 28.42 19.63
N VAL A 377 4.09 29.66 19.14
CA VAL A 377 3.44 30.02 17.86
C VAL A 377 4.10 29.28 16.70
N GLU A 378 5.43 29.30 16.60
CA GLU A 378 6.17 28.54 15.58
C GLU A 378 5.86 27.04 15.64
N GLY A 379 5.77 26.48 16.85
CA GLY A 379 5.37 25.09 17.07
C GLY A 379 3.96 24.80 16.55
N LEU A 380 2.99 25.65 16.88
CA LEU A 380 1.60 25.49 16.44
C LEU A 380 1.47 25.62 14.92
N GLU A 381 2.19 26.55 14.30
CA GLU A 381 2.25 26.71 12.85
C GLU A 381 2.85 25.47 12.17
N ARG A 382 3.92 24.90 12.75
CA ARG A 382 4.54 23.66 12.25
C ARG A 382 3.56 22.49 12.29
N VAL A 383 2.86 22.30 13.41
CA VAL A 383 1.87 21.21 13.53
C VAL A 383 0.70 21.41 12.57
N GLN A 384 0.20 22.64 12.44
CA GLN A 384 -0.88 22.96 11.50
C GLN A 384 -0.46 22.71 10.04
N ARG A 385 0.76 23.13 9.67
CA ARG A 385 1.32 22.86 8.34
C ARG A 385 1.46 21.36 8.08
N GLY A 386 1.92 20.61 9.07
CA GLY A 386 2.02 19.16 8.97
C GLY A 386 0.67 18.49 8.79
N MET A 387 -0.37 18.95 9.50
CA MET A 387 -1.73 18.45 9.31
C MET A 387 -2.25 18.74 7.89
N SER A 388 -2.01 19.93 7.35
CA SER A 388 -2.37 20.26 5.96
C SER A 388 -1.66 19.38 4.93
N VAL A 389 -0.33 19.23 5.04
CA VAL A 389 0.47 18.38 4.15
C VAL A 389 -0.04 16.95 4.19
N MET A 390 -0.21 16.40 5.38
CA MET A 390 -0.71 15.04 5.57
C MET A 390 -2.11 14.85 4.98
N THR A 391 -3.02 15.81 5.18
CA THR A 391 -4.36 15.77 4.58
C THR A 391 -4.28 15.70 3.06
N VAL A 392 -3.43 16.52 2.44
CA VAL A 392 -3.24 16.57 0.99
C VAL A 392 -2.67 15.28 0.43
N VAL A 393 -1.70 14.67 1.12
CA VAL A 393 -1.12 13.38 0.72
C VAL A 393 -2.19 12.30 0.74
N VAL A 394 -2.99 12.22 1.81
CA VAL A 394 -4.04 11.20 1.92
C VAL A 394 -5.15 11.42 0.89
N ILE A 395 -5.59 12.67 0.67
CA ILE A 395 -6.55 13.00 -0.40
C ILE A 395 -6.00 12.58 -1.77
N THR A 396 -4.73 12.88 -2.03
CA THR A 396 -4.07 12.48 -3.28
C THR A 396 -4.11 10.96 -3.45
N ILE A 397 -3.61 10.19 -2.47
CA ILE A 397 -3.64 8.71 -2.51
C ILE A 397 -5.06 8.20 -2.76
N MET A 398 -6.05 8.71 -2.03
CA MET A 398 -7.43 8.27 -2.18
C MET A 398 -7.97 8.54 -3.58
N MET A 399 -7.80 9.76 -4.09
CA MET A 399 -8.39 10.18 -5.37
C MET A 399 -7.64 9.63 -6.59
N THR A 400 -6.35 9.34 -6.49
CA THR A 400 -5.57 8.84 -7.64
C THR A 400 -5.44 7.33 -7.68
N SER A 401 -5.55 6.66 -6.53
CA SER A 401 -5.19 5.23 -6.42
C SER A 401 -6.27 4.34 -5.82
N LEU A 402 -7.07 4.83 -4.88
CA LEU A 402 -8.01 3.98 -4.13
C LEU A 402 -9.44 4.09 -4.65
N LEU A 403 -9.83 5.25 -5.18
CA LEU A 403 -11.17 5.55 -5.62
C LEU A 403 -11.23 5.79 -7.12
N THR A 404 -12.29 5.29 -7.75
CA THR A 404 -12.62 5.67 -9.12
C THR A 404 -13.08 7.13 -9.21
N PRO A 405 -13.00 7.79 -10.39
CA PRO A 405 -13.52 9.14 -10.55
C PRO A 405 -15.01 9.25 -10.19
N ARG A 406 -15.78 8.19 -10.44
CA ARG A 406 -17.19 8.10 -10.05
C ARG A 406 -17.35 8.13 -8.53
N GLN A 407 -16.62 7.29 -7.82
CA GLN A 407 -16.61 7.23 -6.35
C GLN A 407 -16.19 8.58 -5.74
N GLY A 408 -15.14 9.20 -6.28
CA GLY A 408 -14.72 10.55 -5.88
C GLY A 408 -15.86 11.58 -6.04
N ALA A 409 -16.55 11.56 -7.18
CA ALA A 409 -17.68 12.47 -7.43
C ALA A 409 -18.86 12.20 -6.50
N GLU A 410 -19.16 10.93 -6.20
CA GLU A 410 -20.21 10.56 -5.25
C GLU A 410 -19.91 11.12 -3.85
N ILE A 411 -18.65 11.11 -3.39
CA ILE A 411 -18.27 11.77 -2.11
C ILE A 411 -18.63 13.25 -2.13
N ILE A 412 -18.23 13.98 -3.18
CA ILE A 412 -18.49 15.43 -3.27
C ILE A 412 -19.99 15.71 -3.28
N VAL A 413 -20.74 14.98 -4.10
CA VAL A 413 -22.18 15.20 -4.28
C VAL A 413 -22.98 14.82 -3.03
N GLN A 414 -22.63 13.71 -2.36
CA GLN A 414 -23.36 13.25 -1.18
C GLN A 414 -23.03 14.04 0.10
N ALA A 415 -21.86 14.67 0.14
CA ALA A 415 -21.45 15.53 1.25
C ALA A 415 -22.21 16.86 1.26
N TRP A 416 -22.70 17.35 0.11
CA TRP A 416 -23.43 18.62 0.02
C TRP A 416 -24.62 18.67 1.00
N PRO A 417 -24.82 19.78 1.76
CA PRO A 417 -24.17 21.09 1.65
C PRO A 417 -22.88 21.25 2.47
N ARG A 418 -22.18 20.15 2.79
CA ARG A 418 -20.93 20.16 3.56
C ARG A 418 -19.74 19.81 2.67
N MET A 419 -18.58 20.30 3.08
CA MET A 419 -17.30 19.85 2.51
C MET A 419 -16.97 18.44 3.00
N PRO A 420 -16.46 17.54 2.15
CA PRO A 420 -16.06 16.21 2.59
C PRO A 420 -15.00 16.26 3.69
N LEU A 421 -15.33 15.71 4.87
CA LEU A 421 -14.39 15.56 5.97
C LEU A 421 -13.75 14.18 5.91
N LEU A 422 -12.44 14.14 5.67
CA LEU A 422 -11.68 12.89 5.51
C LEU A 422 -11.88 11.93 6.69
N LEU A 423 -11.75 12.41 7.92
CA LEU A 423 -11.89 11.57 9.12
C LEU A 423 -13.31 10.99 9.23
N GLY A 424 -14.34 11.83 9.09
CA GLY A 424 -15.73 11.38 9.18
C GLY A 424 -16.09 10.34 8.12
N LEU A 425 -15.61 10.53 6.88
CA LEU A 425 -15.80 9.55 5.80
C LEU A 425 -15.09 8.23 6.09
N LEU A 426 -13.81 8.28 6.49
CA LEU A 426 -13.01 7.08 6.77
C LEU A 426 -13.56 6.29 7.96
N GLU A 427 -14.05 6.98 9.00
CA GLU A 427 -14.70 6.35 10.14
C GLU A 427 -16.00 5.63 9.74
N ALA A 428 -16.83 6.27 8.91
CA ALA A 428 -18.06 5.67 8.40
C ALA A 428 -17.77 4.43 7.54
N ILE A 429 -16.78 4.49 6.65
CA ILE A 429 -16.33 3.34 5.85
C ILE A 429 -15.86 2.20 6.76
N HIS A 430 -15.03 2.51 7.76
CA HIS A 430 -14.52 1.51 8.70
C HIS A 430 -15.64 0.83 9.48
N ARG A 431 -16.61 1.60 9.99
CA ARG A 431 -17.78 1.08 10.72
C ARG A 431 -18.63 0.15 9.86
N LEU A 432 -18.95 0.55 8.63
CA LEU A 432 -19.72 -0.28 7.69
C LEU A 432 -18.96 -1.56 7.32
N TYR A 433 -17.65 -1.46 7.10
CA TYR A 433 -16.81 -2.60 6.80
C TYR A 433 -16.77 -3.60 7.96
N VAL A 434 -16.49 -3.15 9.19
CA VAL A 434 -16.46 -4.00 10.38
C VAL A 434 -17.81 -4.66 10.64
N ALA A 435 -18.90 -3.90 10.50
CA ALA A 435 -20.25 -4.44 10.67
C ALA A 435 -20.61 -5.52 9.63
N SER A 436 -19.99 -5.49 8.46
CA SER A 436 -20.20 -6.50 7.39
C SER A 436 -19.40 -7.78 7.59
N GLN A 437 -18.37 -7.78 8.44
CA GLN A 437 -17.58 -8.98 8.68
C GLN A 437 -18.35 -10.00 9.54
N PRO A 438 -18.32 -11.30 9.19
CA PRO A 438 -18.84 -12.33 10.09
C PRO A 438 -18.05 -12.29 11.40
N PRO A 439 -18.69 -12.51 12.56
CA PRO A 439 -18.00 -12.57 13.83
C PRO A 439 -16.87 -13.58 13.74
N ALA A 440 -15.64 -13.16 14.07
CA ALA A 440 -14.48 -14.06 14.04
C ALA A 440 -14.81 -15.28 14.91
N SER A 441 -14.85 -16.47 14.29
CA SER A 441 -15.06 -17.71 15.03
C SER A 441 -13.90 -17.86 16.02
N SER A 442 -14.21 -17.61 17.29
CA SER A 442 -13.28 -17.61 18.43
C SER A 442 -12.83 -19.01 18.81
#